data_AF-A0A9P9TWQ9-F1
#
_entry.id   AF-A0A9P9TWQ9-F1
#
_cell.length_a   1.000
_cell.length_b   1.000
_cell.length_c   1.000
_cell.angle_alpha   90.00
_cell.angle_beta   90.00
_cell.angle_gamma   90.00
#
_symmetry.space_group_name_H-M   'P 1'
#
loop_
_entity.id
_entity.type
_entity.pdbx_description
1 polymer ?
#
loop_
_entity_poly.entity_id
_entity_poly.type
_entity_poly.pdbx_seq_one_letter_code
_entity_poly.pdbx_strand_id
1 'polypeptide(L)'
;MSSHSNHRAGAHPTGDGHHRPQTPTLRPSQQIPPLVNVAPSLFVPLRKEDIEPPSEDDEPSQRIARLKRIIETIDYHTAAVKENFMWMFGREMHRYSLDAAEREEEFGLRDLHPPGPAEAEIDAVFQSMEMPAPGGYDYNDFNNPFNVKYLPEVNPQEYMPHNASLREKAMMDVLMVVESGKKEIDGYQNHMDRLRSHYVELLEREHEVLRQAALRPEERTQIQDAPMG
;
A
#
# COMPACT_ATOMS: atom_id res chain seq x y z
N MET A 1 66.45 -20.09 37.78
CA MET A 1 65.94 -18.96 36.98
C MET A 1 66.29 -19.24 35.55
N SER A 2 65.28 -19.68 34.80
CA SER A 2 65.36 -20.08 33.39
C SER A 2 65.48 -18.86 32.49
N SER A 3 66.27 -18.96 31.42
CA SER A 3 66.02 -18.26 30.16
C SER A 3 66.77 -18.97 29.04
N HIS A 4 65.98 -19.72 28.26
CA HIS A 4 66.34 -20.25 26.96
C HIS A 4 66.40 -19.09 25.94
N SER A 5 67.39 -19.11 25.06
CA SER A 5 67.30 -18.39 23.78
C SER A 5 67.78 -19.32 22.67
N ASN A 6 66.82 -19.95 22.00
CA ASN A 6 67.05 -20.74 20.80
C ASN A 6 66.45 -19.95 19.62
N HIS A 7 67.32 -19.34 18.82
CA HIS A 7 66.93 -18.75 17.54
C HIS A 7 66.78 -19.89 16.52
N ARG A 8 65.55 -20.12 16.02
CA ARG A 8 65.30 -20.92 14.82
C ARG A 8 64.66 -20.03 13.76
N ALA A 9 65.32 -19.99 12.61
CA ALA A 9 64.93 -19.25 11.43
C ALA A 9 63.70 -19.85 10.73
N GLY A 10 62.86 -18.95 10.19
CA GLY A 10 62.13 -19.11 8.93
C GLY A 10 61.20 -20.31 8.79
N ALA A 11 60.02 -20.24 9.38
CA ALA A 11 58.86 -20.98 8.88
C ALA A 11 58.12 -20.09 7.88
N HIS A 12 58.21 -20.43 6.59
CA HIS A 12 57.28 -19.93 5.59
C HIS A 12 55.87 -20.43 5.94
N PRO A 13 54.87 -19.55 6.14
CA PRO A 13 53.50 -20.00 6.10
C PRO A 13 53.13 -20.21 4.62
N THR A 14 53.05 -21.47 4.21
CA THR A 14 52.14 -21.91 3.15
C THR A 14 50.73 -21.56 3.60
N GLY A 15 50.33 -20.31 3.35
CA GLY A 15 48.97 -19.85 3.49
C GLY A 15 48.23 -20.22 2.22
N ASP A 16 47.46 -21.30 2.31
CA ASP A 16 46.48 -21.70 1.31
C ASP A 16 45.74 -20.48 0.76
N GLY A 17 45.92 -20.26 -0.54
CA GLY A 17 45.11 -19.36 -1.33
C GLY A 17 43.70 -19.90 -1.40
N HIS A 18 42.96 -19.80 -0.30
CA HIS A 18 41.51 -19.81 -0.33
C HIS A 18 41.09 -18.58 -1.13
N HIS A 19 40.96 -18.75 -2.43
CA HIS A 19 40.08 -17.95 -3.26
C HIS A 19 38.68 -18.11 -2.66
N ARG A 20 38.39 -17.34 -1.61
CA ARG A 20 37.02 -17.08 -1.21
C ARG A 20 36.38 -16.48 -2.45
N PRO A 21 35.35 -17.11 -3.05
CA PRO A 21 34.62 -16.45 -4.12
C PRO A 21 34.15 -15.12 -3.53
N GLN A 22 34.65 -14.01 -4.07
CA GLN A 22 34.11 -12.71 -3.73
C GLN A 22 32.66 -12.76 -4.17
N THR A 23 31.75 -12.82 -3.20
CA THR A 23 30.34 -12.61 -3.47
C THR A 23 30.26 -11.28 -4.22
N PRO A 24 29.67 -11.22 -5.42
CA PRO A 24 29.52 -9.95 -6.10
C PRO A 24 28.80 -8.99 -5.15
N THR A 25 29.48 -7.91 -4.78
CA THR A 25 28.92 -6.90 -3.88
C THR A 25 27.74 -6.27 -4.61
N LEU A 26 26.53 -6.64 -4.21
CA LEU A 26 25.31 -6.09 -4.79
C LEU A 26 25.30 -4.57 -4.61
N ARG A 27 24.89 -3.85 -5.65
CA ARG A 27 24.67 -2.40 -5.54
C ARG A 27 23.61 -2.12 -4.46
N PRO A 28 23.66 -0.99 -3.74
CA PRO A 28 22.67 -0.64 -2.72
C PRO A 28 21.21 -0.87 -3.14
N SER A 29 20.84 -0.47 -4.36
CA SER A 29 19.49 -0.67 -4.93
C SER A 29 19.10 -2.15 -5.09
N GLN A 30 20.07 -3.04 -5.30
CA GLN A 30 19.88 -4.49 -5.49
C GLN A 30 19.80 -5.25 -4.16
N GLN A 31 20.18 -4.62 -3.05
CA GLN A 31 20.06 -5.21 -1.71
C GLN A 31 18.61 -5.19 -1.20
N ILE A 32 17.76 -4.32 -1.78
CA ILE A 32 16.33 -4.26 -1.49
C ILE A 32 15.59 -5.05 -2.57
N PRO A 33 14.95 -6.19 -2.23
CA PRO A 33 14.17 -6.94 -3.19
C PRO A 33 12.99 -6.12 -3.72
N PRO A 34 12.70 -6.18 -5.03
CA PRO A 34 11.58 -5.45 -5.62
C PRO A 34 10.26 -5.88 -4.99
N LEU A 35 9.33 -4.93 -4.90
CA LEU A 35 7.98 -5.20 -4.44
C LEU A 35 7.19 -5.94 -5.53
N VAL A 36 7.01 -7.25 -5.37
CA VAL A 36 6.24 -8.09 -6.31
C VAL A 36 4.80 -8.31 -5.85
N ASN A 37 4.56 -8.33 -4.54
CA ASN A 37 3.24 -8.60 -3.96
C ASN A 37 3.11 -7.91 -2.59
N VAL A 38 1.94 -7.34 -2.33
CA VAL A 38 1.59 -6.64 -1.08
C VAL A 38 0.81 -7.51 -0.09
N ALA A 39 0.41 -8.73 -0.48
CA ALA A 39 -0.28 -9.67 0.40
C ALA A 39 0.39 -9.88 1.78
N PRO A 40 1.73 -9.84 1.92
CA PRO A 40 2.36 -9.92 3.23
C PRO A 40 1.94 -8.81 4.22
N SER A 41 1.46 -7.66 3.74
CA SER A 41 0.99 -6.57 4.59
C SER A 41 -0.21 -6.93 5.47
N LEU A 42 -0.98 -7.97 5.08
CA LEU A 42 -2.18 -8.42 5.79
C LEU A 42 -1.88 -9.24 7.06
N PHE A 43 -0.66 -9.73 7.22
CA PHE A 43 -0.30 -10.55 8.37
C PHE A 43 -0.01 -9.68 9.59
N VAL A 44 -1.01 -9.54 10.45
CA VAL A 44 -0.92 -8.87 11.75
C VAL A 44 -1.00 -9.93 12.84
N PRO A 45 -0.13 -9.88 13.87
CA PRO A 45 -0.20 -10.80 14.99
C PRO A 45 -1.57 -10.76 15.67
N LEU A 46 -2.21 -11.93 15.79
CA LEU A 46 -3.47 -12.07 16.52
C LEU A 46 -3.23 -11.86 18.02
N ARG A 47 -4.18 -11.20 18.68
CA ARG A 47 -4.20 -11.17 20.15
C ARG A 47 -4.88 -12.45 20.65
N LYS A 48 -4.56 -12.87 21.86
CA LYS A 48 -5.06 -14.13 22.44
C LYS A 48 -6.60 -14.15 22.50
N GLU A 49 -7.22 -12.98 22.59
CA GLU A 49 -8.67 -12.81 22.70
C GLU A 49 -9.38 -12.79 21.33
N ASP A 50 -8.65 -12.78 20.22
CA ASP A 50 -9.20 -12.65 18.86
C ASP A 50 -9.53 -14.03 18.22
N ILE A 51 -9.34 -15.13 18.95
CA ILE A 51 -9.37 -16.52 18.42
C ILE A 51 -10.77 -17.14 18.44
N GLU A 52 -11.73 -16.58 19.20
CA GLU A 52 -13.06 -17.19 19.38
C GLU A 52 -14.20 -16.32 18.80
N PRO A 53 -14.91 -16.79 17.76
CA PRO A 53 -16.11 -16.12 17.28
C PRO A 53 -17.28 -16.25 18.28
N PRO A 54 -18.29 -15.37 18.22
CA PRO A 54 -19.50 -15.48 19.03
C PRO A 54 -20.30 -16.74 18.68
N SER A 55 -20.77 -17.45 19.70
CA SER A 55 -21.67 -18.59 19.57
C SER A 55 -23.12 -18.14 19.77
N GLU A 56 -24.07 -18.80 19.10
CA GLU A 56 -25.50 -18.60 19.36
C GLU A 56 -25.90 -19.07 20.78
N ASP A 57 -25.10 -19.98 21.36
CA ASP A 57 -25.28 -20.49 22.72
C ASP A 57 -24.77 -19.54 23.81
N ASP A 58 -24.03 -18.48 23.43
CA ASP A 58 -23.52 -17.49 24.38
C ASP A 58 -24.68 -16.67 24.97
N GLU A 59 -24.60 -16.31 26.25
CA GLU A 59 -25.58 -15.38 26.84
C GLU A 59 -25.58 -14.04 26.09
N PRO A 60 -26.71 -13.29 26.02
CA PRO A 60 -26.77 -12.02 25.30
C PRO A 60 -25.69 -11.00 25.71
N SER A 61 -25.34 -10.96 27.01
CA SER A 61 -24.26 -10.12 27.54
C SER A 61 -22.88 -10.51 26.99
N GLN A 62 -22.64 -11.81 26.78
CA GLN A 62 -21.40 -12.37 26.22
C GLN A 62 -21.33 -12.12 24.71
N ARG A 63 -22.45 -12.28 23.97
CA ARG A 63 -22.52 -11.94 22.54
C ARG A 63 -22.20 -10.47 22.29
N ILE A 64 -22.77 -9.57 23.08
CA ILE A 64 -22.45 -8.12 23.02
C ILE A 64 -20.96 -7.86 23.29
N ALA A 65 -20.38 -8.49 24.33
CA ALA A 65 -18.96 -8.33 24.65
C ALA A 65 -18.05 -8.83 23.51
N ARG A 66 -18.38 -9.98 22.91
CA ARG A 66 -17.64 -10.52 21.75
C ARG A 66 -17.79 -9.65 20.50
N LEU A 67 -18.98 -9.14 20.19
CA LEU A 67 -19.18 -8.22 19.06
C LEU A 67 -18.37 -6.93 19.21
N LYS A 68 -18.35 -6.34 20.40
CA LYS A 68 -17.47 -5.19 20.69
C LYS A 68 -16.01 -5.54 20.46
N ARG A 69 -15.58 -6.73 20.90
CA ARG A 69 -14.20 -7.19 20.70
C ARG A 69 -13.85 -7.40 19.22
N ILE A 70 -14.78 -7.94 18.42
CA ILE A 70 -14.58 -8.08 16.97
C ILE A 70 -14.38 -6.70 16.34
N ILE A 71 -15.20 -5.70 16.70
CA ILE A 71 -15.06 -4.33 16.19
C ILE A 71 -13.69 -3.75 16.58
N GLU A 72 -13.26 -3.89 17.83
CA GLU A 72 -11.91 -3.47 18.27
C GLU A 72 -10.79 -4.18 17.51
N THR A 73 -11.00 -5.45 17.14
CA THR A 73 -10.04 -6.25 16.37
C THR A 73 -9.95 -5.76 14.93
N ILE A 74 -11.09 -5.44 14.31
CA ILE A 74 -11.16 -4.83 12.99
C ILE A 74 -10.40 -3.51 12.99
N ASP A 75 -10.64 -2.63 13.97
CA ASP A 75 -9.98 -1.33 14.05
C ASP A 75 -8.46 -1.50 14.23
N TYR A 76 -8.03 -2.42 15.11
CA TYR A 76 -6.62 -2.75 15.32
C TYR A 76 -5.94 -3.30 14.06
N HIS A 77 -6.54 -4.30 13.41
CA HIS A 77 -6.03 -4.87 12.16
C HIS A 77 -5.97 -3.83 11.05
N THR A 78 -6.98 -2.96 10.95
CA THR A 78 -7.03 -1.93 9.91
C THR A 78 -5.88 -0.95 10.04
N ALA A 79 -5.58 -0.50 11.26
CA ALA A 79 -4.44 0.37 11.53
C ALA A 79 -3.09 -0.33 11.23
N ALA A 80 -2.91 -1.55 11.72
CA ALA A 80 -1.65 -2.29 11.56
C ALA A 80 -1.35 -2.65 10.09
N VAL A 81 -2.36 -3.09 9.33
CA VAL A 81 -2.19 -3.38 7.89
C VAL A 81 -1.85 -2.11 7.10
N LYS A 82 -2.47 -0.97 7.44
CA LYS A 82 -2.13 0.32 6.82
C LYS A 82 -0.66 0.68 7.05
N GLU A 83 -0.15 0.52 8.26
CA GLU A 83 1.27 0.75 8.57
C GLU A 83 2.18 -0.19 7.77
N ASN A 84 1.80 -1.46 7.64
CA ASN A 84 2.54 -2.43 6.85
C ASN A 84 2.58 -2.06 5.36
N PHE A 85 1.47 -1.60 4.78
CA PHE A 85 1.45 -1.09 3.40
C PHE A 85 2.41 0.09 3.27
N MET A 86 2.29 1.10 4.14
CA MET A 86 3.16 2.28 4.11
C MET A 86 4.65 1.90 4.18
N TRP A 87 5.00 0.92 5.02
CA TRP A 87 6.37 0.41 5.09
C TRP A 87 6.82 -0.26 3.79
N MET A 88 5.99 -1.12 3.19
CA MET A 88 6.34 -1.84 1.95
C MET A 88 6.49 -0.89 0.75
N PHE A 89 5.56 0.05 0.57
CA PHE A 89 5.65 1.04 -0.50
C PHE A 89 6.78 2.04 -0.26
N GLY A 90 7.00 2.47 0.99
CA GLY A 90 8.14 3.33 1.34
C GLY A 90 9.49 2.67 1.07
N ARG A 91 9.61 1.36 1.33
CA ARG A 91 10.81 0.58 0.98
C ARG A 91 11.03 0.53 -0.54
N GLU A 92 9.97 0.36 -1.31
CA GLU A 92 10.06 0.32 -2.77
C GLU A 92 10.43 1.69 -3.37
N MET A 93 9.83 2.77 -2.85
CA MET A 93 10.26 4.13 -3.20
C MET A 93 11.75 4.35 -2.90
N HIS A 94 12.23 3.87 -1.75
CA HIS A 94 13.64 3.97 -1.39
C HIS A 94 14.53 3.19 -2.38
N ARG A 95 14.10 1.99 -2.80
CA ARG A 95 14.79 1.21 -3.83
C ARG A 95 14.94 2.00 -5.14
N TYR A 96 13.86 2.61 -5.62
CA TYR A 96 13.88 3.44 -6.84
C TYR A 96 14.79 4.67 -6.70
N SER A 97 14.79 5.33 -5.54
CA SER A 97 15.70 6.46 -5.30
C SER A 97 17.17 6.05 -5.32
N LEU A 98 17.52 4.89 -4.75
CA LEU A 98 18.89 4.36 -4.81
C LEU A 98 19.28 3.98 -6.25
N ASP A 99 18.38 3.30 -6.97
CA ASP A 99 18.60 2.91 -8.37
C ASP A 99 18.77 4.14 -9.27
N ALA A 100 18.03 5.23 -9.02
CA ALA A 100 18.20 6.49 -9.72
C ALA A 100 19.56 7.14 -9.46
N ALA A 101 19.98 7.22 -8.19
CA ALA A 101 21.27 7.78 -7.81
C ALA A 101 22.44 7.00 -8.41
N GLU A 102 22.37 5.66 -8.39
CA GLU A 102 23.37 4.79 -9.02
C GLU A 102 23.47 5.01 -10.53
N ARG A 103 22.33 5.17 -11.22
CA ARG A 103 22.34 5.48 -12.66
C ARG A 103 22.85 6.88 -12.96
N GLU A 104 22.52 7.88 -12.16
CA GLU A 104 23.08 9.23 -12.32
C GLU A 104 24.62 9.23 -12.19
N GLU A 105 25.17 8.42 -11.27
CA GLU A 105 26.63 8.25 -11.10
C GLU A 105 27.25 7.48 -12.28
N GLU A 106 26.61 6.40 -12.75
CA GLU A 106 27.11 5.52 -13.81
C GLU A 106 27.21 6.21 -15.17
N PHE A 107 26.17 6.96 -15.56
CA PHE A 107 26.13 7.64 -16.85
C PHE A 107 26.86 8.99 -16.86
N GLY A 108 27.16 9.52 -15.67
CA GLY A 108 27.54 10.92 -15.49
C GLY A 108 26.42 11.85 -15.93
N LEU A 109 26.48 13.13 -15.54
CA LEU A 109 25.49 14.16 -15.90
C LEU A 109 25.36 14.45 -17.42
N ARG A 110 25.93 13.61 -18.30
CA ARG A 110 26.14 13.88 -19.73
C ARG A 110 24.93 13.61 -20.62
N ASP A 111 23.97 12.77 -20.21
CA ASP A 111 22.79 12.42 -21.02
C ASP A 111 21.47 12.93 -20.40
N LEU A 112 21.53 13.98 -19.59
CA LEU A 112 20.33 14.72 -19.21
C LEU A 112 19.95 15.63 -20.38
N HIS A 113 19.15 15.13 -21.33
CA HIS A 113 18.31 16.04 -22.10
C HIS A 113 17.62 16.98 -21.09
N PRO A 114 17.66 18.32 -21.30
CA PRO A 114 16.98 19.22 -20.41
C PRO A 114 15.51 18.78 -20.30
N PRO A 115 14.95 18.69 -19.07
CA PRO A 115 13.60 18.20 -18.87
C PRO A 115 12.65 19.06 -19.68
N GLY A 116 11.91 18.43 -20.60
CA GLY A 116 11.05 19.11 -21.55
C GLY A 116 10.35 18.11 -22.48
N PRO A 117 9.14 18.44 -22.94
CA PRO A 117 8.42 17.61 -23.92
C PRO A 117 9.29 17.40 -25.16
N ALA A 118 9.19 16.22 -25.77
CA ALA A 118 9.89 15.97 -27.03
C ALA A 118 9.41 17.00 -28.08
N GLU A 119 10.28 17.41 -29.02
CA GLU A 119 9.88 18.38 -30.06
C GLU A 119 8.61 17.94 -30.82
N ALA A 120 8.48 16.63 -31.06
CA ALA A 120 7.27 16.05 -31.66
C ALA A 120 6.01 16.19 -30.79
N GLU A 121 6.15 16.16 -29.46
CA GLU A 121 5.02 16.42 -28.55
C GLU A 121 4.64 17.90 -28.54
N ILE A 122 5.64 18.79 -28.59
CA ILE A 122 5.42 20.24 -28.68
C ILE A 122 4.59 20.55 -29.94
N ASP A 123 4.98 19.99 -31.08
CA ASP A 123 4.27 20.16 -32.35
C ASP A 123 2.86 19.56 -32.30
N ALA A 124 2.68 18.38 -31.68
CA ALA A 124 1.37 17.75 -31.54
C ALA A 124 0.42 18.56 -30.63
N VAL A 125 0.94 19.17 -29.56
CA VAL A 125 0.19 20.06 -28.68
C VAL A 125 -0.23 21.32 -29.42
N PHE A 126 0.69 21.97 -30.15
CA PHE A 126 0.35 23.14 -30.95
C PHE A 126 -0.69 22.80 -32.03
N GLN A 127 -0.52 21.68 -32.72
CA GLN A 127 -1.48 21.22 -33.72
C GLN A 127 -2.86 20.95 -33.11
N SER A 128 -2.92 20.39 -31.89
CA SER A 128 -4.19 20.21 -31.17
C SER A 128 -4.82 21.52 -30.71
N MET A 129 -4.03 22.51 -30.29
CA MET A 129 -4.52 23.83 -29.90
C MET A 129 -5.03 24.66 -31.08
N GLU A 130 -4.46 24.45 -32.28
CA GLU A 130 -4.90 25.09 -33.51
C GLU A 130 -6.17 24.46 -34.09
N MET A 131 -6.52 23.23 -33.67
CA MET A 131 -7.75 22.60 -34.13
C MET A 131 -8.97 23.32 -33.53
N PRO A 132 -9.97 23.68 -34.36
CA PRO A 132 -11.21 24.24 -33.85
C PRO A 132 -11.91 23.22 -32.95
N ALA A 133 -12.46 23.70 -31.85
CA ALA A 133 -13.24 22.88 -30.93
C ALA A 133 -14.33 22.11 -31.71
N PRO A 134 -14.42 20.77 -31.55
CA PRO A 134 -15.46 19.96 -32.17
C PRO A 134 -16.85 20.59 -31.97
N GLY A 135 -17.49 20.97 -33.09
CA GLY A 135 -18.82 21.57 -33.05
C GLY A 135 -19.87 20.57 -32.59
N GLY A 136 -20.87 21.04 -31.85
CA GLY A 136 -22.02 20.23 -31.44
C GLY A 136 -21.92 19.59 -30.05
N TYR A 137 -20.85 19.85 -29.30
CA TYR A 137 -20.71 19.44 -27.90
C TYR A 137 -20.91 20.62 -26.95
N ASP A 138 -21.72 20.41 -25.90
CA ASP A 138 -21.78 21.34 -24.76
C ASP A 138 -20.65 20.97 -23.79
N TYR A 139 -19.68 21.86 -23.64
CA TYR A 139 -18.54 21.67 -22.74
C TYR A 139 -18.88 21.84 -21.25
N ASN A 140 -20.10 22.30 -20.95
CA ASN A 140 -20.63 22.32 -19.58
C ASN A 140 -21.45 21.07 -19.23
N ASP A 141 -21.74 20.20 -20.20
CA ASP A 141 -22.44 18.94 -19.95
C ASP A 141 -21.50 17.97 -19.21
N PHE A 142 -21.96 17.47 -18.07
CA PHE A 142 -21.24 16.50 -17.27
C PHE A 142 -21.07 15.15 -17.97
N ASN A 143 -21.85 14.85 -19.00
CA ASN A 143 -21.76 13.63 -19.82
C ASN A 143 -20.93 13.83 -21.10
N ASN A 144 -20.31 14.99 -21.28
CA ASN A 144 -19.46 15.24 -22.44
C ASN A 144 -18.27 14.25 -22.43
N PRO A 145 -17.99 13.52 -23.53
CA PRO A 145 -16.86 12.59 -23.61
C PRO A 145 -15.49 13.27 -23.48
N PHE A 146 -15.42 14.59 -23.66
CA PHE A 146 -14.23 15.41 -23.44
C PHE A 146 -14.15 15.99 -22.01
N ASN A 147 -15.09 15.65 -21.14
CA ASN A 147 -15.01 16.02 -19.73
C ASN A 147 -13.85 15.26 -19.08
N VAL A 148 -13.07 15.96 -18.25
CA VAL A 148 -11.87 15.45 -17.56
C VAL A 148 -12.14 14.16 -16.79
N LYS A 149 -13.39 13.93 -16.35
CA LYS A 149 -13.82 12.70 -15.66
C LYS A 149 -13.77 11.44 -16.54
N TYR A 150 -13.90 11.57 -17.86
CA TYR A 150 -13.88 10.45 -18.82
C TYR A 150 -12.57 10.35 -19.60
N LEU A 151 -11.56 11.17 -19.27
CA LEU A 151 -10.23 10.91 -19.77
C LEU A 151 -9.79 9.53 -19.29
N PRO A 152 -9.29 8.66 -20.18
CA PRO A 152 -8.79 7.36 -19.77
C PRO A 152 -7.72 7.57 -18.68
N GLU A 153 -7.76 6.73 -17.65
CA GLU A 153 -6.66 6.66 -16.66
C GLU A 153 -5.37 6.40 -17.44
N VAL A 154 -4.52 7.42 -17.53
CA VAL A 154 -3.28 7.36 -18.29
C VAL A 154 -2.33 6.50 -17.48
N ASN A 155 -1.91 5.35 -18.01
CA ASN A 155 -0.81 4.59 -17.45
C ASN A 155 0.50 5.36 -17.71
N PRO A 156 1.13 5.96 -16.70
CA PRO A 156 2.33 6.78 -16.87
C PRO A 156 3.49 6.02 -17.56
N GLN A 157 3.55 4.70 -17.42
CA GLN A 157 4.58 3.87 -18.07
C GLN A 157 4.36 3.67 -19.58
N GLU A 158 3.12 3.79 -20.06
CA GLU A 158 2.80 3.71 -21.50
C GLU A 158 3.07 5.03 -22.23
N TYR A 159 3.09 6.15 -21.50
CA TYR A 159 3.25 7.50 -22.04
C TYR A 159 4.57 8.18 -21.63
N MET A 160 5.54 7.39 -21.16
CA MET A 160 6.89 7.90 -20.91
C MET A 160 7.51 8.34 -22.26
N PRO A 161 7.90 9.61 -22.42
CA PRO A 161 8.58 10.07 -23.61
C PRO A 161 9.81 9.20 -23.90
N HIS A 162 10.06 8.86 -25.17
CA HIS A 162 11.20 8.03 -25.54
C HIS A 162 12.57 8.66 -25.17
N ASN A 163 12.59 9.97 -24.92
CA ASN A 163 13.74 10.76 -24.48
C ASN A 163 13.69 11.13 -23.00
N ALA A 164 12.82 10.50 -22.19
CA ALA A 164 12.72 10.79 -20.77
C ALA A 164 14.08 10.59 -20.08
N SER A 165 14.49 11.59 -19.32
CA SER A 165 15.71 11.54 -18.52
C SER A 165 15.62 10.45 -17.45
N LEU A 166 16.79 10.00 -16.98
CA LEU A 166 16.87 9.04 -15.87
C LEU A 166 16.10 9.52 -14.63
N ARG A 167 16.10 10.83 -14.38
CA ARG A 167 15.38 11.47 -13.28
C ARG A 167 13.86 11.44 -13.50
N GLU A 168 13.38 11.75 -14.70
CA GLU A 168 11.94 11.68 -15.02
C GLU A 168 11.41 10.25 -14.88
N LYS A 169 12.19 9.26 -15.36
CA LYS A 169 11.86 7.86 -15.16
C LYS A 169 11.74 7.48 -13.69
N ALA A 170 12.74 7.84 -12.88
CA ALA A 170 12.72 7.56 -11.45
C ALA A 170 11.55 8.23 -10.73
N MET A 171 11.23 9.47 -11.12
CA MET A 171 10.06 10.19 -10.59
C MET A 171 8.75 9.49 -10.94
N MET A 172 8.59 9.04 -12.20
CA MET A 172 7.40 8.30 -12.62
C MET A 172 7.30 6.94 -11.90
N ASP A 173 8.40 6.22 -11.75
CA ASP A 173 8.41 4.97 -10.99
C ASP A 173 7.98 5.19 -9.53
N VAL A 174 8.45 6.26 -8.88
CA VAL A 174 8.00 6.65 -7.53
C VAL A 174 6.52 7.01 -7.51
N LEU A 175 6.04 7.79 -8.48
CA LEU A 175 4.63 8.17 -8.59
C LEU A 175 3.73 6.93 -8.71
N MET A 176 4.12 5.98 -9.54
CA MET A 176 3.40 4.71 -9.74
C MET A 176 3.30 3.89 -8.46
N VAL A 177 4.39 3.84 -7.68
CA VAL A 177 4.40 3.16 -6.38
C VAL A 177 3.46 3.84 -5.40
N VAL A 178 3.42 5.17 -5.38
CA VAL A 178 2.51 5.95 -4.52
C VAL A 178 1.05 5.74 -4.92
N GLU A 179 0.73 5.79 -6.22
CA GLU A 179 -0.62 5.57 -6.72
C GLU A 179 -1.12 4.14 -6.44
N SER A 180 -0.26 3.15 -6.71
CA SER A 180 -0.54 1.75 -6.37
C SER A 180 -0.77 1.58 -4.88
N GLY A 181 0.10 2.20 -4.05
CA GLY A 181 -0.03 2.13 -2.60
C GLY A 181 -1.30 2.77 -2.07
N LYS A 182 -1.68 3.92 -2.63
CA LYS A 182 -2.96 4.55 -2.31
C LYS A 182 -4.12 3.63 -2.66
N LYS A 183 -4.15 3.06 -3.87
CA LYS A 183 -5.23 2.18 -4.33
C LYS A 183 -5.39 0.94 -3.43
N GLU A 184 -4.29 0.30 -3.05
CA GLU A 184 -4.31 -0.87 -2.16
C GLU A 184 -4.79 -0.51 -0.75
N ILE A 185 -4.32 0.61 -0.19
CA ILE A 185 -4.76 1.09 1.13
C ILE A 185 -6.25 1.44 1.10
N ASP A 186 -6.70 2.23 0.12
CA ASP A 186 -8.10 2.62 -0.02
C ASP A 186 -8.99 1.39 -0.23
N GLY A 187 -8.55 0.44 -1.07
CA GLY A 187 -9.28 -0.81 -1.32
C GLY A 187 -9.46 -1.64 -0.04
N TYR A 188 -8.39 -1.80 0.74
CA TYR A 188 -8.44 -2.53 2.01
C TYR A 188 -9.27 -1.81 3.06
N GLN A 189 -9.11 -0.49 3.24
CA GLN A 189 -9.89 0.30 4.18
C GLN A 189 -11.39 0.22 3.87
N ASN A 190 -11.78 0.39 2.61
CA ASN A 190 -13.17 0.26 2.18
C ASN A 190 -13.75 -1.14 2.48
N HIS A 191 -12.94 -2.20 2.35
CA HIS A 191 -13.37 -3.55 2.72
C HIS A 191 -13.58 -3.67 4.24
N MET A 192 -12.62 -3.20 5.05
CA MET A 192 -12.71 -3.26 6.50
C MET A 192 -13.84 -2.38 7.06
N ASP A 193 -14.12 -1.22 6.47
CA ASP A 193 -15.23 -0.35 6.87
C ASP A 193 -16.59 -1.01 6.65
N ARG A 194 -16.75 -1.79 5.57
CA ARG A 194 -17.96 -2.60 5.34
C ARG A 194 -18.11 -3.70 6.37
N LEU A 195 -17.01 -4.39 6.68
CA LEU A 195 -17.01 -5.45 7.70
C LEU A 195 -17.34 -4.87 9.08
N ARG A 196 -16.74 -3.73 9.43
CA ARG A 196 -17.01 -3.00 10.66
C ARG A 196 -18.48 -2.61 10.77
N SER A 197 -19.02 -2.00 9.72
CA SER A 197 -20.44 -1.61 9.66
C SER A 197 -21.38 -2.78 9.89
N HIS A 198 -21.09 -3.94 9.27
CA HIS A 198 -21.87 -5.16 9.48
C HIS A 198 -21.91 -5.60 10.96
N TYR A 199 -20.77 -5.62 11.65
CA TYR A 199 -20.73 -5.99 13.06
C TYR A 199 -21.34 -4.94 13.99
N VAL A 200 -21.28 -3.66 13.62
CA VAL A 200 -21.98 -2.58 14.33
C VAL A 200 -23.49 -2.79 14.25
N GLU A 201 -24.03 -3.09 13.07
CA GLU A 201 -25.47 -3.41 12.91
C GLU A 201 -25.89 -4.62 13.74
N LEU A 202 -25.05 -5.67 13.80
CA LEU A 202 -25.31 -6.83 14.66
C LEU A 202 -25.30 -6.46 16.15
N LEU A 203 -24.36 -5.62 16.57
CA LEU A 203 -24.27 -5.13 17.94
C LEU A 203 -25.52 -4.32 18.33
N GLU A 204 -26.02 -3.48 17.44
CA GLU A 204 -27.26 -2.72 17.65
C GLU A 204 -28.47 -3.64 17.79
N ARG A 205 -28.58 -4.69 16.97
CA ARG A 205 -29.65 -5.71 17.08
C ARG A 205 -29.60 -6.43 18.42
N GLU A 206 -28.43 -6.87 18.87
CA GLU A 206 -28.29 -7.55 20.17
C GLU A 206 -28.61 -6.62 21.35
N HIS A 207 -28.23 -5.34 21.25
CA HIS A 207 -28.64 -4.34 22.25
C HIS A 207 -30.16 -4.16 22.32
N GLU A 208 -30.85 -4.18 21.17
CA GLU A 208 -32.32 -4.14 21.12
C GLU A 208 -32.95 -5.41 21.72
N VAL A 209 -32.41 -6.60 21.41
CA VAL A 209 -32.87 -7.86 22.00
C VAL A 209 -32.74 -7.82 23.52
N LEU A 210 -31.60 -7.33 24.05
CA LEU A 210 -31.40 -7.20 25.49
C LEU A 210 -32.35 -6.17 26.12
N ARG A 211 -32.63 -5.07 25.43
CA ARG A 211 -33.62 -4.06 25.85
C ARG A 211 -35.02 -4.65 25.93
N GLN A 212 -35.46 -5.38 24.90
CA GLN A 212 -36.76 -6.05 24.90
C GLN A 212 -36.85 -7.16 25.94
N ALA A 213 -35.77 -7.92 26.15
CA ALA A 213 -35.69 -8.92 27.20
C ALA A 213 -35.78 -8.32 28.61
N ALA A 214 -35.35 -7.07 28.79
CA ALA A 214 -35.45 -6.34 30.06
C ALA A 214 -36.84 -5.73 30.33
N LEU A 215 -37.70 -5.60 29.31
CA LEU A 215 -39.09 -5.16 29.47
C LEU A 215 -39.94 -6.25 30.14
N ARG A 216 -40.88 -5.84 31.00
CA ARG A 216 -41.84 -6.76 31.64
C ARG A 216 -42.77 -7.35 30.56
N PRO A 217 -43.34 -8.56 30.76
CA PRO A 217 -44.22 -9.19 29.77
C PRO A 217 -45.39 -8.30 29.33
N GLU A 218 -45.90 -7.48 30.25
CA GLU A 218 -47.04 -6.57 30.04
C GLU A 218 -46.69 -5.33 29.22
N GLU A 219 -45.42 -4.93 29.20
CA GLU A 219 -44.90 -3.80 28.42
C GLU A 219 -44.53 -4.23 26.99
N ARG A 220 -44.21 -5.52 26.77
CA ARG A 220 -43.92 -6.07 25.44
C ARG A 220 -45.16 -6.14 24.54
N THR A 221 -46.32 -6.46 25.10
CA THR A 221 -47.60 -6.50 24.37
C THR A 221 -48.10 -5.11 24.00
N GLN A 222 -47.93 -4.10 24.86
CA GLN A 222 -48.33 -2.71 24.53
C GLN A 222 -47.53 -2.08 23.39
N ILE A 223 -46.26 -2.47 23.20
CA ILE A 223 -45.43 -1.99 22.08
C ILE A 223 -45.81 -2.69 20.76
N GLN A 224 -46.21 -3.97 20.81
CA GLN A 224 -46.69 -4.69 19.61
C GLN A 224 -48.09 -4.23 19.15
N ASP A 225 -48.95 -3.79 20.07
CA ASP A 225 -50.31 -3.32 19.78
C ASP A 225 -50.40 -1.81 19.48
N ALA A 226 -49.28 -1.08 19.52
CA ALA A 226 -49.27 0.34 19.16
C ALA A 226 -49.44 0.50 17.64
N PRO A 227 -50.47 1.21 17.15
CA PRO A 227 -50.61 1.45 15.73
C PRO A 227 -49.44 2.32 15.24
N MET A 228 -48.76 1.85 14.19
CA MET A 228 -47.77 2.62 13.43
C MET A 228 -48.47 3.88 12.90
N GLY A 229 -48.26 5.01 13.57
CA GLY A 229 -48.71 6.34 13.17
C GLY A 229 -47.71 7.03 12.26
#